data_AF-A0A2S5LZR8-F1
#
_entry.id   AF-A0A2S5LZR8-F1
#
_cell.length_a   1.000
_cell.length_b   1.000
_cell.length_c   1.000
_cell.angle_alpha   90.00
_cell.angle_beta   90.00
_cell.angle_gamma   90.00
#
_symmetry.space_group_name_H-M   'P 1'
#
loop_
_entity.id
_entity.type
_entity.pdbx_description
1 polymer ?
#
loop_
_entity_poly.entity_id
_entity_poly.type
_entity_poly.pdbx_seq_one_letter_code
_entity_poly.pdbx_strand_id
1 'polypeptide(L)'
;MNNQLSIKGILFDLDGVLYTGTSPIEGAVDTIKAIRTSGMPCRFVTNTSTLSLATLHKKINALGFDIPANELISAPQATLLYLRKQHHPVCRLLLAEDVKQDFNELPQSE
;
A
#
# COMPACT_ATOMS: atom_id res chain seq x y z
N MET A 1 -35.08 3.36 -15.40
CA MET A 1 -33.87 2.79 -16.03
C MET A 1 -32.88 2.51 -14.91
N ASN A 2 -32.55 1.24 -14.68
CA ASN A 2 -31.72 0.81 -13.56
C ASN A 2 -30.31 1.38 -13.67
N ASN A 3 -30.02 2.41 -12.88
CA ASN A 3 -28.66 2.92 -12.72
C ASN A 3 -27.89 1.99 -11.79
N GLN A 4 -27.55 0.81 -12.29
CA GLN A 4 -26.73 -0.14 -11.55
C GLN A 4 -25.30 0.42 -11.54
N LEU A 5 -24.85 0.89 -10.38
CA LEU A 5 -23.50 1.42 -10.21
C LEU A 5 -22.48 0.35 -10.64
N SER A 6 -21.85 0.55 -11.79
CA SER A 6 -20.75 -0.31 -12.24
C SER A 6 -19.54 -0.09 -11.35
N ILE A 7 -18.98 -1.16 -10.79
CA ILE A 7 -17.74 -1.13 -10.03
C ILE A 7 -16.62 -0.59 -10.94
N LYS A 8 -15.93 0.47 -10.51
CA LYS A 8 -14.87 1.15 -11.29
C LYS A 8 -13.46 0.74 -10.90
N GLY A 9 -13.32 0.02 -9.78
CA GLY A 9 -12.04 -0.42 -9.24
C GLY A 9 -12.21 -1.08 -7.88
N ILE A 10 -11.16 -1.72 -7.41
CA ILE A 10 -11.14 -2.46 -6.14
C ILE A 10 -9.98 -1.96 -5.28
N LEU A 11 -10.25 -1.72 -4.00
CA LEU A 11 -9.23 -1.48 -2.98
C LEU A 11 -9.12 -2.76 -2.15
N PHE A 12 -7.95 -3.39 -2.16
CA PHE A 12 -7.66 -4.56 -1.35
C PHE A 12 -6.96 -4.14 -0.08
N ASP A 13 -7.51 -4.56 1.06
CA ASP A 13 -6.69 -4.67 2.27
C ASP A 13 -5.64 -5.78 2.09
N LEU A 14 -4.63 -5.81 2.95
CA LEU A 14 -3.48 -6.72 2.85
C LEU A 14 -3.52 -7.85 3.89
N ASP A 15 -3.31 -7.53 5.17
CA ASP A 15 -3.19 -8.54 6.23
C ASP A 15 -4.56 -9.07 6.64
N GLY A 16 -4.73 -10.39 6.67
CA GLY A 16 -6.02 -11.05 6.84
C GLY A 16 -6.89 -11.10 5.58
N VAL A 17 -6.45 -10.50 4.46
CA VAL A 17 -7.19 -10.50 3.19
C VAL A 17 -6.40 -11.18 2.06
N LEU A 18 -5.14 -10.77 1.84
CA LEU A 18 -4.26 -11.40 0.86
C LEU A 18 -3.29 -12.40 1.49
N TYR A 19 -2.86 -12.14 2.73
CA TYR A 19 -1.95 -13.01 3.45
C TYR A 19 -2.23 -12.97 4.95
N THR A 20 -1.69 -13.93 5.70
CA THR A 20 -1.59 -13.89 7.16
C THR A 20 -0.13 -14.11 7.55
N GLY A 21 0.48 -13.13 8.22
CA GLY A 21 1.90 -13.19 8.59
C GLY A 21 2.82 -13.27 7.36
N THR A 22 3.35 -14.46 7.10
CA THR A 22 4.27 -14.79 5.99
C THR A 22 3.68 -15.76 4.97
N SER A 23 2.38 -16.05 5.04
CA SER A 23 1.72 -17.03 4.17
C SER A 23 0.60 -16.36 3.38
N PRO A 24 0.53 -16.54 2.04
CA PRO A 24 -0.62 -16.11 1.26
C PRO A 24 -1.88 -16.84 1.71
N ILE A 25 -3.02 -16.15 1.66
CA ILE A 25 -4.33 -16.80 1.79
C ILE A 25 -4.59 -17.63 0.53
N GLU A 26 -5.18 -18.81 0.72
CA GLU A 26 -5.47 -19.75 -0.38
C GLU A 26 -6.30 -19.07 -1.49
N GLY A 27 -5.85 -19.19 -2.73
CA GLY A 27 -6.50 -18.59 -3.90
C GLY A 27 -6.33 -17.07 -4.04
N ALA A 28 -5.71 -16.37 -3.09
CA ALA A 28 -5.57 -14.91 -3.14
C ALA A 28 -4.71 -14.46 -4.33
N VAL A 29 -3.55 -15.10 -4.56
CA VAL A 29 -2.66 -14.76 -5.68
C VAL A 29 -3.37 -14.94 -7.03
N ASP A 30 -4.03 -16.08 -7.23
CA ASP A 30 -4.78 -16.36 -8.46
C ASP A 30 -5.96 -15.42 -8.66
N THR A 31 -6.65 -15.05 -7.59
CA THR A 31 -7.75 -14.09 -7.61
C THR A 31 -7.27 -12.71 -8.05
N ILE A 32 -6.18 -12.21 -7.46
CA ILE A 32 -5.59 -10.92 -7.86
C ILE A 32 -5.19 -10.96 -9.34
N LYS A 33 -4.55 -12.06 -9.78
CA LYS A 33 -4.16 -12.24 -11.19
C LYS A 33 -5.38 -12.22 -12.13
N ALA A 34 -6.45 -12.92 -11.78
CA ALA A 34 -7.68 -12.97 -12.57
C ALA A 34 -8.35 -11.60 -12.69
N ILE A 35 -8.46 -10.87 -11.57
CA ILE A 35 -9.05 -9.53 -11.52
C ILE A 35 -8.21 -8.56 -12.38
N ARG A 36 -6.88 -8.59 -12.26
CA ARG A 36 -6.00 -7.77 -13.09
C ARG A 36 -6.12 -8.08 -14.58
N THR A 37 -6.24 -9.37 -14.93
CA THR A 37 -6.40 -9.81 -16.32
C THR A 37 -7.73 -9.32 -16.93
N SER A 38 -8.76 -9.08 -16.10
CA SER A 38 -10.03 -8.50 -16.56
C SER A 38 -9.95 -6.99 -16.86
N GLY A 39 -8.83 -6.33 -16.54
CA GLY A 39 -8.65 -4.89 -16.71
C GLY A 39 -9.28 -4.03 -15.60
N MET A 40 -9.79 -4.64 -14.52
CA MET A 40 -10.31 -3.91 -13.36
C MET A 40 -9.16 -3.19 -12.63
N PRO A 41 -9.23 -1.86 -12.43
CA PRO A 41 -8.21 -1.13 -11.68
C PRO A 41 -8.17 -1.57 -10.21
N CYS A 42 -6.96 -1.81 -9.69
CA CYS A 42 -6.74 -2.22 -8.31
C CYS A 42 -5.79 -1.27 -7.57
N ARG A 43 -6.02 -1.08 -6.28
CA ARG A 43 -5.03 -0.55 -5.34
C ARG A 43 -5.00 -1.41 -4.09
N PHE A 44 -3.87 -1.38 -3.41
CA PHE A 44 -3.57 -2.23 -2.28
C PHE A 44 -3.27 -1.34 -1.09
N VAL A 45 -4.17 -1.34 -0.13
CA VAL A 45 -4.19 -0.41 1.00
C VAL A 45 -3.89 -1.16 2.29
N THR A 46 -3.15 -0.54 3.21
CA THR A 46 -2.94 -1.11 4.54
C THR A 46 -2.71 -0.01 5.56
N ASN A 47 -3.13 -0.25 6.80
CA ASN A 47 -2.79 0.59 7.94
C ASN A 47 -1.41 0.28 8.54
N THR A 48 -0.65 -0.67 7.98
CA THR A 48 0.71 -0.99 8.44
C THR A 48 1.59 0.26 8.46
N SER A 49 2.18 0.56 9.62
CA SER A 49 2.99 1.75 9.88
C SER A 49 4.42 1.44 10.30
N THR A 50 4.85 0.18 10.16
CA THR A 50 6.16 -0.31 10.63
C THR A 50 7.10 -0.71 9.50
N LEU A 51 6.60 -0.76 8.26
CA LEU A 51 7.38 -1.11 7.07
C LEU A 51 7.41 0.08 6.10
N SER A 52 8.60 0.35 5.56
CA SER A 52 8.73 1.25 4.41
C SER A 52 7.98 0.71 3.20
N LEU A 53 7.72 1.58 2.21
CA LEU A 53 7.15 1.14 0.95
C LEU A 53 8.02 0.08 0.27
N ALA A 54 9.35 0.25 0.31
CA ALA A 54 10.29 -0.70 -0.28
C ALA A 54 10.22 -2.08 0.40
N THR A 55 10.20 -2.11 1.74
CA THR A 55 10.13 -3.36 2.51
C THR A 55 8.77 -4.03 2.37
N LEU A 56 7.67 -3.26 2.39
CA LEU A 56 6.32 -3.77 2.16
C LEU A 56 6.20 -4.39 0.76
N HIS A 57 6.68 -3.68 -0.27
CA HIS A 57 6.67 -4.16 -1.65
C HIS A 57 7.49 -5.45 -1.79
N LYS A 58 8.68 -5.53 -1.16
CA LYS A 58 9.49 -6.76 -1.14
C LYS A 58 8.75 -7.92 -0.49
N LYS A 59 8.07 -7.69 0.64
CA LYS A 59 7.25 -8.70 1.34
C LYS A 59 6.15 -9.23 0.43
N ILE A 60 5.38 -8.33 -0.19
CA ILE A 60 4.27 -8.68 -1.08
C ILE A 60 4.74 -9.52 -2.27
N ASN A 61 5.83 -9.11 -2.93
CA ASN A 61 6.39 -9.89 -4.04
C ASN A 61 6.91 -11.27 -3.59
N ALA A 62 7.52 -11.36 -2.41
CA ALA A 62 7.98 -12.64 -1.86
C ALA A 62 6.82 -13.61 -1.56
N LEU A 63 5.61 -13.09 -1.37
CA LEU A 63 4.38 -13.87 -1.20
C LEU A 63 3.75 -14.29 -2.55
N GLY A 64 4.38 -13.96 -3.68
CA GLY A 64 3.93 -14.34 -5.01
C GLY A 64 2.94 -13.37 -5.67
N PHE A 65 2.67 -12.22 -5.06
CA PHE A 65 1.83 -11.19 -5.65
C PHE A 65 2.66 -10.26 -6.56
N ASP A 66 2.30 -10.21 -7.84
CA ASP A 66 2.84 -9.23 -8.80
C ASP A 66 2.12 -7.88 -8.67
N ILE A 67 2.48 -7.13 -7.63
CA ILE A 67 1.88 -5.83 -7.27
C ILE A 67 2.95 -4.75 -7.36
N PRO A 68 2.84 -3.80 -8.30
CA PRO A 68 3.73 -2.65 -8.38
C PRO A 68 3.70 -1.77 -7.11
N ALA A 69 4.86 -1.23 -6.73
CA ALA A 69 4.97 -0.35 -5.56
C ALA A 69 4.06 0.89 -5.62
N ASN A 70 3.79 1.44 -6.81
CA ASN A 70 2.91 2.61 -6.97
C ASN A 70 1.41 2.29 -6.81
N GLU A 71 1.04 1.00 -6.69
CA GLU A 71 -0.31 0.57 -6.36
C GLU A 71 -0.50 0.28 -4.87
N LEU A 72 0.60 0.26 -4.09
CA LEU A 72 0.61 0.09 -2.63
C LEU A 72 0.48 1.44 -1.93
N ILE A 73 -0.45 1.51 -0.97
CA ILE A 73 -0.68 2.70 -0.14
C ILE A 73 -0.75 2.25 1.32
N SER A 74 0.35 2.44 2.05
CA SER A 74 0.40 2.24 3.50
C SER A 74 0.04 3.54 4.25
N ALA A 75 -0.18 3.45 5.57
CA ALA A 75 -0.40 4.65 6.39
C ALA A 75 0.75 5.68 6.29
N PRO A 76 2.04 5.30 6.35
CA PRO A 76 3.15 6.23 6.11
C PRO A 76 3.12 6.88 4.73
N GLN A 77 2.80 6.12 3.67
CA GLN A 77 2.70 6.65 2.31
C GLN A 77 1.53 7.65 2.18
N ALA A 78 0.38 7.37 2.80
CA ALA A 78 -0.72 8.32 2.84
C ALA A 78 -0.32 9.63 3.56
N THR A 79 0.42 9.52 4.67
CA THR A 79 0.96 10.69 5.39
C THR A 79 1.95 11.48 4.53
N LEU A 80 2.87 10.81 3.82
CA LEU A 80 3.82 11.46 2.93
C LEU A 80 3.10 12.22 1.80
N LEU A 81 2.09 11.59 1.17
CA LEU A 81 1.26 12.23 0.15
C LEU A 81 0.49 13.44 0.67
N TYR A 82 0.07 13.40 1.94
CA TYR A 82 -0.56 14.54 2.61
C TYR A 82 0.45 15.67 2.89
N LEU A 83 1.63 15.35 3.43
CA LEU A 83 2.68 16.33 3.78
C LEU A 83 3.22 17.05 2.55
N ARG A 84 3.36 16.36 1.42
CA ARG A 84 3.75 16.96 0.13
C ARG A 84 2.82 18.08 -0.34
N LYS A 85 1.57 18.12 0.15
CA LYS A 85 0.60 19.18 -0.17
C LYS A 85 0.67 20.37 0.78
N GLN A 86 1.47 20.27 1.84
CA GLN A 86 1.63 21.35 2.83
C GLN A 86 2.75 22.30 2.42
N HIS A 87 2.63 23.57 2.82
CA HIS A 87 3.68 24.56 2.62
C HIS A 87 4.78 24.38 3.68
N HIS A 88 5.94 23.85 3.27
CA HIS A 88 7.14 23.66 4.10
C HIS A 88 6.92 22.88 5.43
N PRO A 89 6.46 21.62 5.37
CA PRO A 89 6.34 20.81 6.58
C PRO A 89 7.73 20.55 7.19
N VAL A 90 7.84 20.72 8.51
CA VAL A 90 8.97 20.23 9.31
C VAL A 90 8.44 19.16 10.25
N CYS A 91 9.06 17.98 10.24
CA CYS A 91 8.54 16.82 10.94
C CYS A 91 9.52 16.29 11.99
N ARG A 92 9.02 15.97 13.19
CA ARG A 92 9.72 15.09 14.14
C ARG A 92 9.21 13.67 13.93
N LEU A 93 10.09 12.76 13.50
CA LEU A 93 9.68 11.41 13.11
C LEU A 93 9.63 10.44 14.30
N LEU A 94 8.42 10.14 14.77
CA LEU A 94 8.15 9.06 15.72
C LEU A 94 7.71 7.79 14.97
N LEU A 95 8.62 7.25 14.15
CA LEU A 95 8.37 6.15 13.23
C LEU A 95 9.37 5.01 13.48
N ALA A 96 9.01 3.79 13.07
CA ALA A 96 9.97 2.68 13.00
C ALA A 96 11.15 3.05 12.09
N GLU A 97 12.37 2.58 12.41
CA GLU A 97 13.58 2.94 11.67
C GLU A 97 13.47 2.64 10.17
N ASP A 98 12.90 1.49 9.81
CA ASP A 98 12.66 1.14 8.40
C ASP A 98 11.81 2.20 7.69
N VAL A 99 10.77 2.73 8.34
CA VAL A 99 9.83 3.68 7.73
C VAL A 99 10.44 5.07 7.54
N LYS A 100 11.38 5.48 8.40
CA LYS A 100 11.99 6.83 8.32
C LYS A 100 12.60 7.10 6.95
N GLN A 101 13.07 6.08 6.24
CA GLN A 101 13.64 6.23 4.90
C GLN A 101 12.64 6.78 3.88
N ASP A 102 11.33 6.53 4.05
CA ASP A 102 10.28 7.05 3.17
C ASP A 102 10.11 8.58 3.31
N PHE A 103 10.61 9.17 4.41
CA PHE A 103 10.47 10.59 4.74
C PHE A 103 11.77 11.39 4.55
N ASN A 104 12.81 10.79 3.96
CA ASN A 104 14.12 11.44 3.74
C ASN A 104 14.05 12.74 2.93
N GLU A 105 13.00 12.94 2.15
CA GLU A 105 12.79 14.16 1.36
C GLU A 105 12.25 15.34 2.19
N LEU A 106 11.74 15.10 3.40
CA LEU A 106 11.14 16.14 4.22
C LEU A 106 12.16 16.75 5.19
N PRO A 107 12.10 18.07 5.44
CA PRO A 107 12.82 18.69 6.55
C PRO A 107 12.44 18.04 7.88
N GLN A 108 13.44 17.68 8.68
CA GLN A 108 13.26 17.06 9.98
C GLN A 108 13.71 18.01 11.08
N SER A 109 12.93 18.13 12.15
CA SER A 109 13.41 18.78 13.36
C SER A 109 14.25 17.79 14.16
N GLU A 110 15.16 18.31 14.98
CA GLU A 110 15.67 17.56 16.15
C GLU A 110 14.52 17.09 17.04
#